data_AF-A0A7Y5L520-F1
#
_entry.id   AF-A0A7Y5L520-F1
#
_cell.length_a   1.000
_cell.length_b   1.000
_cell.length_c   1.000
_cell.angle_alpha   90.00
_cell.angle_beta   90.00
_cell.angle_gamma   90.00
#
_symmetry.space_group_name_H-M   'P 1'
#
loop_
_entity.id
_entity.type
_entity.pdbx_description
1 polymer ?
#
loop_
_entity_poly.entity_id
_entity_poly.type
_entity_poly.pdbx_seq_one_letter_code
_entity_poly.pdbx_strand_id
1 'polypeptide(L)' 'MKNLLKLRRWEAGMKQYELATKLNCSAPYLSVVENGRIDPPEEFKLLVAQIFNLSVEDIFPHPESVDRVYR' A
#
# COMPACT_ATOMS: atom_id res chain seq x y z
N MET A 1 -0.34 8.71 7.04
CA MET A 1 0.82 7.81 6.96
C MET A 1 1.33 7.80 5.53
N LYS A 2 2.62 7.97 5.26
CA LYS A 2 3.14 7.85 3.89
C LYS A 2 3.29 6.35 3.55
N ASN A 3 2.63 5.87 2.50
CA ASN A 3 2.83 4.54 1.95
C ASN A 3 3.14 4.62 0.45
N LEU A 4 3.65 3.53 -0.11
CA LEU A 4 4.08 3.40 -1.50
C LEU A 4 3.09 2.58 -2.34
N LEU A 5 1.92 2.21 -1.80
CA LEU A 5 0.96 1.33 -2.47
C LEU A 5 0.55 1.85 -3.85
N LYS A 6 0.30 3.16 -3.95
CA LYS A 6 -0.06 3.81 -5.21
C LYS A 6 1.04 3.68 -6.26
N LEU A 7 2.30 3.82 -5.85
CA LEU A 7 3.47 3.66 -6.71
C LEU A 7 3.58 2.21 -7.17
N ARG A 8 3.55 1.24 -6.25
CA ARG A 8 3.62 -0.19 -6.58
C ARG A 8 2.50 -0.62 -7.53
N ARG A 9 1.28 -0.10 -7.32
CA ARG A 9 0.14 -0.35 -8.22
C ARG A 9 0.41 0.15 -9.64
N TRP A 10 0.99 1.36 -9.78
CA TRP A 10 1.34 1.92 -11.09
C TRP A 10 2.51 1.18 -11.76
N GLU A 11 3.53 0.78 -11.00
CA GLU A 11 4.64 -0.04 -11.50
C GLU A 11 4.13 -1.38 -12.05
N ALA A 12 3.11 -1.95 -11.42
CA ALA A 12 2.44 -3.17 -11.89
C ALA A 12 1.42 -2.94 -13.02
N GLY A 13 1.25 -1.71 -13.52
CA GLY A 13 0.30 -1.38 -14.59
C GLY A 13 -1.17 -1.55 -14.23
N MET A 14 -1.51 -1.62 -12.93
CA MET A 14 -2.88 -1.89 -12.47
C MET A 14 -3.69 -0.61 -12.27
N LYS A 15 -4.95 -0.64 -12.71
CA LYS A 15 -5.94 0.38 -12.36
C LYS A 15 -6.39 0.18 -10.91
N GLN A 16 -6.86 1.25 -10.28
CA GLN A 16 -7.26 1.22 -8.87
C GLN A 16 -8.39 0.21 -8.60
N TYR A 17 -9.40 0.14 -9.47
CA TYR A 17 -10.49 -0.83 -9.29
C TYR A 17 -10.00 -2.29 -9.40
N GLU A 18 -8.98 -2.58 -10.22
CA GLU A 18 -8.45 -3.93 -10.40
C GLU A 18 -7.76 -4.42 -9.13
N LEU A 19 -6.96 -3.55 -8.51
CA LEU A 19 -6.34 -3.85 -7.22
C LEU A 19 -7.41 -3.96 -6.11
N ALA A 20 -8.42 -3.09 -6.12
CA ALA A 20 -9.50 -3.14 -5.14
C ALA A 20 -10.28 -4.47 -5.23
N THR A 21 -10.56 -4.96 -6.45
CA THR A 21 -11.16 -6.28 -6.66
C THR A 21 -10.27 -7.40 -6.13
N LYS A 22 -8.95 -7.37 -6.37
CA LYS A 22 -8.00 -8.37 -5.85
C LYS A 22 -7.93 -8.37 -4.31
N LEU A 23 -8.07 -7.20 -3.70
CA LEU A 23 -8.04 -7.01 -2.24
C LEU A 23 -9.41 -7.16 -1.58
N ASN A 24 -10.45 -7.52 -2.35
CA ASN A 24 -11.83 -7.63 -1.89
C ASN A 24 -12.30 -6.39 -1.10
N CYS A 25 -11.96 -5.19 -1.61
CA CYS A 25 -12.34 -3.92 -1.00
C CYS A 25 -12.97 -2.98 -2.03
N SER A 26 -13.55 -1.87 -1.56
CA SER A 26 -14.09 -0.85 -2.45
C SER A 26 -12.97 0.02 -3.05
N ALA A 27 -13.14 0.51 -4.27
CA ALA A 27 -12.20 1.45 -4.88
C ALA A 27 -12.05 2.76 -4.07
N PRO A 28 -13.13 3.35 -3.48
CA PRO A 28 -13.00 4.48 -2.57
C PRO A 28 -12.13 4.16 -1.36
N TYR A 29 -12.32 3.00 -0.71
CA TYR A 29 -11.48 2.58 0.41
C TYR A 29 -10.00 2.50 0.01
N LEU A 30 -9.70 1.83 -1.11
CA LEU A 30 -8.34 1.72 -1.62
C LEU A 30 -7.73 3.11 -1.92
N SER A 31 -8.51 4.05 -2.46
CA SER A 31 -8.07 5.43 -2.68
C SER A 31 -7.68 6.14 -1.38
N VAL A 32 -8.47 5.97 -0.31
CA VAL A 32 -8.18 6.57 1.00
C VAL A 32 -6.89 5.97 1.60
N VAL A 33 -6.69 4.64 1.45
CA VAL A 33 -5.45 3.95 1.83
C VAL A 33 -4.26 4.47 1.03
N GLU A 34 -4.34 4.49 -0.30
CA GLU A 34 -3.25 4.92 -1.20
C GLU A 34 -2.79 6.36 -0.96
N ASN A 35 -3.71 7.23 -0.55
CA ASN A 35 -3.40 8.62 -0.20
C ASN A 35 -2.98 8.78 1.27
N GLY A 36 -2.81 7.68 2.01
CA GLY A 36 -2.28 7.69 3.37
C GLY A 36 -3.21 8.28 4.41
N ARG A 37 -4.51 8.36 4.10
CA ARG A 37 -5.54 8.99 4.95
C ARG A 37 -6.02 8.05 6.05
N ILE A 38 -5.96 6.75 5.81
CA ILE A 38 -6.20 5.70 6.82
C ILE A 38 -5.04 4.72 6.81
N ASP A 39 -4.75 4.14 7.99
CA ASP A 39 -3.88 2.97 8.09
C ASP A 39 -4.73 1.70 7.95
N PRO A 40 -4.50 0.85 6.95
CA PRO A 40 -5.28 -0.36 6.77
C PRO A 40 -4.89 -1.44 7.81
N PRO A 41 -5.77 -2.43 8.06
CA PRO A 41 -5.45 -3.58 8.92
C PRO A 41 -4.23 -4.37 8.43
N GLU A 42 -3.58 -5.09 9.34
CA GLU A 42 -2.40 -5.89 9.03
C GLU A 42 -2.66 -6.94 7.94
N GLU A 43 -3.82 -7.61 7.99
CA GLU A 43 -4.24 -8.58 6.98
C GLU A 43 -4.28 -7.97 5.57
N PHE A 44 -4.73 -6.71 5.45
CA PHE A 44 -4.73 -6.01 4.18
C PHE A 44 -3.30 -5.74 3.68
N LYS A 45 -2.39 -5.33 4.59
CA LYS A 45 -0.98 -5.09 4.26
C LYS A 45 -0.30 -6.37 3.77
N LEU A 46 -0.57 -7.50 4.42
CA LEU A 46 -0.06 -8.83 4.04
C LEU A 46 -0.58 -9.26 2.66
N LEU A 47 -1.87 -9.07 2.36
CA LEU A 47 -2.43 -9.38 1.04
C LEU A 47 -1.81 -8.53 -0.07
N VAL A 48 -1.62 -7.24 0.20
CA VAL A 48 -0.94 -6.33 -0.73
C VAL A 48 0.49 -6.79 -1.00
N ALA A 49 1.24 -7.12 0.06
CA ALA A 49 2.61 -7.66 -0.05
C ALA A 49 2.66 -8.94 -0.91
N GLN A 50 1.71 -9.85 -0.73
CA GLN A 50 1.59 -11.07 -1.54
C GLN A 50 1.28 -10.78 -3.01
N ILE A 51 0.37 -9.85 -3.31
CA ILE A 51 0.01 -9.47 -4.69
C ILE A 51 1.22 -8.92 -5.46
N PHE A 52 2.05 -8.12 -4.80
CA PHE A 52 3.22 -7.48 -5.41
C PHE A 52 4.51 -8.29 -5.25
N ASN A 53 4.49 -9.40 -4.50
CA ASN A 53 5.67 -10.20 -4.15
C ASN A 53 6.80 -9.32 -3.54
N LEU A 54 6.42 -8.49 -2.58
CA LEU A 54 7.31 -7.58 -1.83
C LEU A 54 7.10 -7.78 -0.33
N SER A 55 7.97 -7.19 0.50
CA SER A 55 7.70 -7.12 1.95
C SER A 55 6.61 -6.09 2.26
N VAL A 56 6.01 -6.18 3.45
CA VAL A 56 5.06 -5.16 3.91
C VAL A 56 5.77 -3.80 4.01
N GLU A 57 7.01 -3.79 4.46
CA GLU A 57 7.84 -2.60 4.67
C GLU A 57 8.18 -1.88 3.35
N ASP A 58 8.32 -2.61 2.24
CA ASP A 58 8.53 -2.04 0.90
C ASP A 58 7.33 -1.24 0.37
N ILE A 59 6.16 -1.39 1.01
CA ILE A 59 4.89 -0.80 0.61
C ILE A 59 4.34 0.13 1.70
N PHE A 60 4.45 -0.25 2.97
CA PHE A 60 3.98 0.46 4.15
C PHE A 60 5.14 0.66 5.13
N PRO A 61 6.11 1.55 4.81
CA PRO A 61 7.27 1.76 5.66
C PRO A 61 6.86 2.32 7.03
N HIS A 62 7.56 1.87 8.08
CA HIS A 62 7.37 2.40 9.42
C HIS A 62 7.73 3.90 9.45
N PRO A 63 6.98 4.77 10.15
CA PRO A 63 7.30 6.20 10.21
C PRO A 63 8.75 6.50 10.63
N GLU A 64 9.30 5.68 11.52
CA GLU A 64 10.66 5.84 12.05
C GLU A 64 11.79 5.38 11.12
N SER A 65 11.51 4.61 10.07
CA SER A 65 12.54 4.16 9.13
C SER A 65 12.91 5.22 8.09
N VAL A 66 12.11 6.29 7.97
CA VAL A 66 12.37 7.41 7.04
C VAL A 66 13.38 8.41 7.61
N ASP A 67 13.49 8.52 8.94
CA ASP A 67 14.30 9.54 9.62
C ASP A 67 15.78 9.15 9.82
N ARG A 68 16.16 7.87 9.71
CA ARG A 68 17.55 7.43 9.94
C ARG A 68 18.49 7.61 8.75
N VAL A 69 17.96 7.86 7.56
CA VAL A 69 18.77 8.04 6.34
C VAL A 69 19.24 9.50 6.19
N TYR A 70 18.64 10.44 6.93
CA TYR A 70 18.96 11.87 6.88
C TYR A 70 19.53 12.44 8.18
N ARG A 71 20.07 11.58 9.07
CA ARG A 71 20.89 12.00 10.21
C ARG A 71 22.34 11.59 10.04
#